data_AF-A0A1Q2TXW5-F1
#
_entry.id   AF-A0A1Q2TXW5-F1
#
_cell.length_a   1.000
_cell.length_b   1.000
_cell.length_c   1.000
_cell.angle_alpha   90.00
_cell.angle_beta   90.00
_cell.angle_gamma   90.00
#
_symmetry.space_group_name_H-M   'P 1'
#
loop_
_entity.id
_entity.type
_entity.pdbx_description
1 polymer ?
#
loop_
_entity_poly.entity_id
_entity_poly.type
_entity_poly.pdbx_seq_one_letter_code
_entity_poly.pdbx_strand_id
1 'polypeptide(L)'
;MAVAASIPVEIALKFAQALVEGNFEAARLYLSPALQGQYPAPRLQQVFAAMVAYGDGPPTDVEAIATLDNWPDKRPQDWRWVYVSIAGDGYGEAVTVIVGRDHLIHALEWGRP
;
A
#
# COMPACT_ATOMS: atom_id res chain seq x y z
N MET A 1 13.45 7.71 -9.57
CA MET A 1 14.25 8.22 -8.45
C MET A 1 13.58 7.68 -7.19
N ALA A 2 14.30 6.91 -6.38
CA ALA A 2 13.77 6.40 -5.11
C ALA A 2 13.41 7.56 -4.18
N VAL A 3 12.28 7.45 -3.48
CA VAL A 3 11.86 8.45 -2.49
C VAL A 3 12.78 8.43 -1.27
N ALA A 4 12.88 9.56 -0.56
CA ALA A 4 13.68 9.62 0.66
C ALA A 4 13.11 8.69 1.75
N ALA A 5 14.00 7.94 2.41
CA ALA A 5 13.62 7.06 3.52
C ALA A 5 12.96 7.88 4.65
N SER A 6 11.77 7.44 5.08
CA SER A 6 11.02 8.04 6.17
C SER A 6 10.08 7.01 6.79
N ILE A 7 9.64 7.23 8.03
CA ILE A 7 8.71 6.32 8.73
C ILE A 7 7.44 6.01 7.89
N PRO A 8 6.77 7.00 7.26
CA PRO A 8 5.61 6.70 6.41
C PRO A 8 5.95 5.82 5.20
N VAL A 9 7.10 6.04 4.57
CA VAL A 9 7.57 5.22 3.45
C VAL A 9 7.84 3.79 3.90
N GLU A 10 8.47 3.61 5.06
CA GLU A 10 8.75 2.29 5.63
C GLU A 10 7.46 1.52 5.95
N ILE A 11 6.45 2.19 6.51
CA ILE A 11 5.13 1.59 6.78
C ILE A 11 4.47 1.14 5.49
N ALA A 12 4.45 2.00 4.46
CA ALA A 12 3.86 1.70 3.17
C ALA A 12 4.56 0.52 2.47
N LEU A 13 5.89 0.49 2.51
CA LEU A 13 6.69 -0.60 1.94
C LEU A 13 6.45 -1.91 2.69
N LYS A 14 6.46 -1.91 4.03
CA LYS A 14 6.20 -3.13 4.81
C LYS A 14 4.79 -3.67 4.60
N PHE A 15 3.80 -2.78 4.46
CA PHE A 15 2.45 -3.16 4.08
C PHE A 15 2.43 -3.84 2.71
N ALA A 16 2.98 -3.20 1.68
CA ALA A 16 3.03 -3.74 0.33
C ALA A 16 3.80 -5.07 0.23
N GLN A 17 4.92 -5.17 0.95
CA GLN A 17 5.72 -6.39 1.04
C GLN A 17 4.90 -7.55 1.64
N ALA A 18 4.15 -7.29 2.73
CA ALA A 18 3.29 -8.29 3.33
C ALA A 18 2.16 -8.77 2.39
N LEU A 19 1.66 -7.91 1.49
CA LEU A 19 0.71 -8.31 0.44
C LEU A 19 1.36 -9.26 -0.58
N VAL A 20 2.55 -8.90 -1.08
CA VAL A 20 3.31 -9.71 -2.05
C VAL A 20 3.71 -11.07 -1.49
N GLU A 21 4.07 -11.12 -0.20
CA GLU A 21 4.38 -12.36 0.51
C GLU A 21 3.14 -13.21 0.85
N GLY A 22 1.93 -12.72 0.54
CA GLY A 22 0.67 -13.39 0.88
C GLY A 22 0.35 -13.38 2.38
N ASN A 23 1.07 -12.59 3.18
CA ASN A 23 0.85 -12.46 4.61
C ASN A 23 -0.18 -11.36 4.91
N PHE A 24 -1.42 -11.61 4.49
CA PHE A 24 -2.51 -10.64 4.61
C PHE A 24 -2.90 -10.31 6.05
N GLU A 25 -2.64 -11.23 7.00
CA GLU A 25 -2.79 -10.95 8.42
C GLU A 25 -1.77 -9.92 8.90
N ALA A 26 -0.49 -10.04 8.50
CA ALA A 26 0.51 -9.02 8.81
C ALA A 26 0.23 -7.69 8.11
N ALA A 27 -0.19 -7.71 6.84
CA ALA A 27 -0.54 -6.51 6.09
C ALA A 27 -1.67 -5.73 6.80
N ARG A 28 -2.68 -6.45 7.30
CA ARG A 28 -3.81 -5.88 8.04
C ARG A 28 -3.37 -5.12 9.30
N LEU A 29 -2.28 -5.50 9.96
CA LEU A 29 -1.79 -4.82 11.17
C LEU A 29 -1.34 -3.38 10.93
N TYR A 30 -1.00 -3.02 9.70
CA TYR A 30 -0.65 -1.65 9.32
C TYR A 30 -1.87 -0.76 9.10
N LEU A 31 -3.08 -1.33 9.02
CA LEU A 31 -4.31 -0.58 8.77
C LEU A 31 -4.87 -0.01 10.07
N SER A 32 -5.49 1.18 9.97
CA SER A 32 -6.29 1.74 11.06
C SER A 32 -7.45 0.81 11.43
N PRO A 33 -8.00 0.87 12.66
CA PRO A 33 -9.13 0.01 13.05
C PRO A 33 -10.33 0.10 12.10
N ALA A 34 -10.58 1.31 11.56
CA ALA A 34 -11.64 1.53 10.58
C ALA A 34 -11.37 0.79 9.26
N LEU A 35 -10.13 0.82 8.76
CA LEU A 35 -9.75 0.07 7.56
C LEU A 35 -9.65 -1.43 7.82
N GLN A 36 -9.23 -1.87 9.00
CA GLN A 36 -9.28 -3.28 9.39
C GLN A 36 -10.72 -3.82 9.33
N GLY A 37 -11.73 -3.06 9.75
CA GLY A 37 -13.12 -3.46 9.59
C GLY A 37 -13.56 -3.62 8.13
N GLN A 38 -13.01 -2.79 7.23
CA GLN A 38 -13.33 -2.83 5.79
C GLN A 38 -12.53 -3.87 5.01
N TYR A 39 -11.30 -4.13 5.43
CA TYR A 39 -10.32 -5.03 4.81
C TYR A 39 -9.86 -6.09 5.81
N PRO A 40 -10.71 -7.09 6.12
CA PRO A 40 -10.22 -8.32 6.73
C PRO A 40 -9.23 -9.04 5.79
N ALA A 41 -8.38 -9.91 6.33
CA ALA A 41 -7.33 -10.58 5.54
C ALA A 41 -7.84 -11.29 4.26
N PRO A 42 -8.98 -12.02 4.28
CA PRO A 42 -9.53 -12.61 3.04
C PRO A 42 -9.92 -11.57 1.99
N ARG A 43 -10.34 -10.38 2.43
CA ARG A 43 -10.64 -9.30 1.50
C ARG A 43 -9.38 -8.68 0.94
N LEU A 44 -8.35 -8.43 1.76
CA LEU A 44 -7.03 -7.98 1.26
C LEU A 44 -6.49 -8.93 0.20
N GLN A 45 -6.56 -10.24 0.45
CA GLN A 45 -6.19 -11.25 -0.53
C GLN A 45 -6.97 -11.11 -1.83
N GLN A 46 -8.30 -10.97 -1.75
CA GLN A 46 -9.16 -10.87 -2.93
C GLN A 46 -8.85 -9.63 -3.78
N VAL A 47 -8.76 -8.43 -3.18
CA VAL A 47 -8.45 -7.20 -3.95
C VAL A 47 -7.05 -7.25 -4.51
N PHE A 48 -6.06 -7.73 -3.74
CA PHE A 48 -4.69 -7.87 -4.23
C PHE A 48 -4.59 -8.84 -5.40
N ALA A 49 -5.20 -10.02 -5.28
CA ALA A 49 -5.23 -11.01 -6.35
C ALA A 49 -5.90 -10.47 -7.61
N ALA A 50 -7.00 -9.72 -7.47
CA ALA A 50 -7.67 -9.08 -8.60
C ALA A 50 -6.78 -8.02 -9.29
N MET A 51 -6.04 -7.24 -8.49
CA MET A 51 -5.13 -6.21 -8.99
C MET A 51 -3.99 -6.82 -9.84
N VAL A 52 -3.41 -7.94 -9.40
CA VAL A 52 -2.28 -8.58 -10.12
C VAL A 52 -2.71 -9.68 -11.10
N ALA A 53 -4.01 -9.89 -11.30
CA ALA A 53 -4.55 -11.06 -12.00
C ALA A 53 -4.10 -11.21 -13.46
N TYR A 54 -3.77 -10.11 -14.15
CA TYR A 54 -3.35 -10.13 -15.54
C TYR A 54 -1.84 -10.27 -15.71
N GLY A 55 -1.09 -10.22 -14.61
CA GLY A 55 0.35 -10.38 -14.59
C GLY A 55 0.77 -11.84 -14.68
N ASP A 56 1.91 -12.10 -15.33
CA ASP A 56 2.51 -13.42 -15.34
C ASP A 56 3.37 -13.60 -14.08
N GLY A 57 2.92 -14.49 -13.18
CA GLY A 57 3.67 -14.85 -11.97
C GLY A 57 3.58 -13.84 -10.82
N PRO A 58 4.20 -14.15 -9.67
CA PRO A 58 4.14 -13.30 -8.48
C PRO A 58 4.95 -12.00 -8.67
N PRO A 59 4.57 -10.90 -7.99
CA PRO A 59 5.39 -9.69 -8.02
C PRO A 59 6.75 -9.93 -7.38
N THR A 60 7.80 -9.36 -7.98
CA THR A 60 9.19 -9.47 -7.51
C THR A 60 9.73 -8.18 -6.94
N ASP A 61 9.12 -7.04 -7.29
CA ASP A 61 9.64 -5.71 -6.99
C ASP A 61 8.58 -4.86 -6.27
N VAL A 62 8.97 -4.31 -5.12
CA VAL A 62 8.16 -3.38 -4.32
C VAL A 62 8.97 -2.12 -4.08
N GLU A 63 8.49 -0.98 -4.59
CA GLU A 63 9.20 0.30 -4.47
C GLU A 63 8.24 1.45 -4.20
N ALA A 64 8.55 2.30 -3.22
CA ALA A 64 7.87 3.57 -3.06
C ALA A 64 8.41 4.57 -4.09
N ILE A 65 7.59 4.94 -5.07
CA ILE A 65 8.03 5.76 -6.21
C ILE A 65 7.63 7.23 -6.08
N ALA A 66 6.61 7.54 -5.27
CA ALA A 66 6.19 8.91 -5.03
C ALA A 66 5.64 9.11 -3.61
N THR A 67 5.82 10.34 -3.10
CA THR A 67 5.17 10.78 -1.86
C THR A 67 4.64 12.19 -2.02
N LEU A 68 3.56 12.51 -1.31
CA LEU A 68 3.06 13.88 -1.18
C LEU A 68 2.94 14.25 0.29
N ASP A 69 3.41 15.45 0.63
CA ASP A 69 3.22 16.07 1.95
C ASP A 69 1.88 16.82 2.03
N ASN A 70 1.32 17.20 0.88
CA ASN A 70 0.05 17.91 0.79
C ASN A 70 -0.75 17.49 -0.45
N TRP A 71 -2.07 17.40 -0.31
CA TRP A 71 -3.03 17.09 -1.38
C TRP A 71 -4.40 17.69 -1.01
N PRO A 72 -5.33 17.88 -1.97
CA PRO A 72 -6.57 18.64 -1.75
C PRO A 72 -7.43 18.19 -0.56
N ASP A 73 -7.55 16.87 -0.34
CA ASP A 73 -8.39 16.30 0.73
C ASP A 73 -7.60 15.86 1.98
N LYS A 74 -6.38 16.40 2.17
CA LYS A 74 -5.52 16.05 3.30
C LYS A 74 -6.18 16.43 4.64
N ARG A 75 -6.26 15.47 5.55
CA ARG A 75 -6.81 15.69 6.90
C ARG A 75 -5.70 16.02 7.92
N PRO A 76 -6.03 16.62 9.08
CA PRO A 76 -5.03 16.97 10.09
C PRO A 76 -4.22 15.78 10.64
N GLN A 77 -4.86 14.61 10.76
CA GLN A 77 -4.25 13.37 11.23
C GLN A 77 -3.36 12.71 10.16
N ASP A 78 -3.54 13.05 8.89
CA ASP A 78 -2.77 12.47 7.80
C ASP A 78 -1.34 13.03 7.83
N TRP A 79 -0.38 12.14 7.64
CA TRP A 79 1.03 12.49 7.64
C TRP A 79 1.60 12.50 6.22
N ARG A 80 1.45 11.42 5.47
CA ARG A 80 2.03 11.29 4.13
C ARG A 80 1.12 10.47 3.23
N TRP A 81 1.00 10.89 1.99
CA TRP A 81 0.48 10.06 0.91
C TRP A 81 1.68 9.37 0.25
N VAL A 82 1.61 8.06 0.06
CA VAL A 82 2.71 7.25 -0.49
C VAL A 82 2.17 6.35 -1.59
N TYR A 83 2.79 6.42 -2.76
CA TYR A 83 2.51 5.54 -3.89
C TYR A 83 3.59 4.45 -3.95
N VAL A 84 3.16 3.21 -3.81
CA VAL A 84 4.03 2.03 -3.86
C VAL A 84 3.75 1.25 -5.12
N SER A 85 4.75 1.16 -5.99
CA SER A 85 4.75 0.28 -7.15
C SER A 85 4.93 -1.16 -6.70
N ILE A 86 4.15 -2.06 -7.27
CA ILE A 86 4.25 -3.51 -7.12
C ILE A 86 4.38 -4.09 -8.53
N ALA A 87 5.56 -4.58 -8.89
CA ALA A 87 5.84 -5.04 -10.26
C ALA A 87 6.31 -6.49 -10.28
N GLY A 88 6.04 -7.15 -11.40
CA GLY A 88 6.51 -8.49 -11.73
C GLY A 88 6.84 -8.57 -13.22
N ASP A 89 7.10 -9.78 -13.72
CA ASP A 89 7.43 -9.95 -15.13
C ASP A 89 6.22 -9.61 -16.02
N GLY A 90 6.38 -8.62 -16.89
CA GLY A 90 5.35 -8.20 -17.83
C GLY A 90 4.21 -7.34 -17.25
N TYR A 91 4.22 -7.00 -15.95
CA TYR A 91 3.21 -6.13 -15.37
C TYR A 91 3.76 -5.21 -14.28
N GLY A 92 3.04 -4.10 -14.07
CA GLY A 92 3.26 -3.29 -12.91
C GLY A 92 1.94 -2.74 -12.42
N GLU A 93 1.75 -2.84 -11.13
CA GLU A 93 0.60 -2.34 -10.40
C GLU A 93 1.05 -1.40 -9.30
N ALA A 94 0.10 -0.86 -8.55
CA ALA A 94 0.42 -0.03 -7.41
C ALA A 94 -0.62 -0.12 -6.31
N VAL A 95 -0.18 0.22 -5.11
CA VAL A 95 -1.05 0.59 -4.01
C VAL A 95 -0.67 1.97 -3.53
N THR A 96 -1.68 2.81 -3.41
CA THR A 96 -1.57 4.15 -2.85
C THR A 96 -2.10 4.12 -1.43
N VAL A 97 -1.33 4.66 -0.49
CA VAL A 97 -1.70 4.69 0.93
C VAL A 97 -1.60 6.09 1.51
N ILE A 98 -2.50 6.41 2.43
CA ILE A 98 -2.36 7.58 3.31
C ILE A 98 -1.95 7.09 4.69
N VAL A 99 -0.74 7.42 5.12
CA VAL A 99 -0.21 7.09 6.45
C VAL A 99 -0.52 8.25 7.40
N GLY A 100 -1.09 7.93 8.56
CA GLY A 100 -1.40 8.85 9.63
C GLY A 100 -0.24 9.09 10.58
N ARG A 101 -0.36 10.13 11.42
CA ARG A 101 0.61 10.45 12.47
C ARG A 101 0.68 9.40 13.58
N ASP A 102 -0.31 8.53 13.67
CA ASP A 102 -0.38 7.36 14.54
C ASP A 102 0.34 6.13 13.95
N HIS A 103 1.02 6.29 12.81
CA HIS A 103 1.75 5.23 12.10
C HIS A 103 0.85 4.12 11.53
N LEU A 104 -0.44 4.41 11.34
CA LEU A 104 -1.38 3.51 10.69
C LEU A 104 -1.79 4.05 9.32
N ILE A 105 -2.19 3.16 8.43
CA ILE A 105 -2.77 3.51 7.13
C ILE A 105 -4.25 3.85 7.33
N HIS A 106 -4.68 5.00 6.82
CA HIS A 106 -6.06 5.51 6.94
C HIS A 106 -6.84 5.46 5.62
N ALA A 107 -6.15 5.36 4.49
CA ALA A 107 -6.77 5.18 3.18
C ALA A 107 -5.92 4.24 2.30
N LEU A 108 -6.62 3.48 1.45
CA LEU A 108 -6.04 2.62 0.42
C LEU A 108 -6.72 2.93 -0.91
N GLU A 109 -5.92 3.01 -1.95
CA GLU A 109 -6.37 3.00 -3.34
C GLU A 109 -5.54 1.95 -4.09
N TRP A 110 -6.21 1.13 -4.87
CA TRP A 110 -5.64 -0.04 -5.54
C TRP A 110 -5.53 0.21 -7.03
N GLY A 111 -4.42 -0.20 -7.61
CA GLY A 111 -4.16 -0.05 -9.03
C GLY A 111 -3.43 1.24 -9.37
N ARG A 112 -3.16 1.39 -10.68
CA ARG A 112 -2.68 2.65 -11.26
C ARG A 112 -3.85 3.60 -11.52
N PRO A 113 -3.66 4.93 -11.39
CA PRO A 113 -4.63 5.93 -11.87
C PRO A 113 -4.88 5.85 -13.38
#